data_AF-E5B1W3-F1
#
_entry.id   AF-E5B1W3-F1
#
_cell.length_a   1.000
_cell.length_b   1.000
_cell.length_c   1.000
_cell.angle_alpha   90.00
_cell.angle_beta   90.00
_cell.angle_gamma   90.00
#
_symmetry.space_group_name_H-M   'P 1'
#
loop_
_entity.id
_entity.type
_entity.pdbx_description
1 polymer ?
#
loop_
_entity_poly.entity_id
_entity_poly.type
_entity_poly.pdbx_seq_one_letter_code
_entity_poly.pdbx_strand_id
1 'polypeptide(L)'
;MFKRIKLVNGMVGVIVLFVTLQLFTGSMFLRTAQNDKDNFAFNQHIREQQQPMDGAWDSLDQARDALNQAVILFLIETQGQPHTKSDYKNKLTLAKNHLINAEASLVAFHGLLSDKQKVEKPIVALQESNQGYKAALLGQITKLETGSFNPDFISDIKSQREVLLKSYVAWQDANNQLDSTWRARQQ
;
A
#
# COMPACT_ATOMS: atom_id res chain seq x y z
N MET A 1 -10.09 -6.82 -76.36
CA MET A 1 -9.29 -6.95 -75.12
C MET A 1 -9.55 -5.85 -74.06
N PHE A 2 -10.06 -4.66 -74.42
CA PHE A 2 -10.27 -3.54 -73.48
C PHE A 2 -11.36 -3.68 -72.39
N LYS A 3 -12.27 -4.67 -72.49
CA LYS A 3 -13.26 -4.95 -71.42
C LYS A 3 -12.64 -5.61 -70.18
N ARG A 4 -11.53 -6.34 -70.33
CA ARG A 4 -10.86 -7.04 -69.22
C ARG A 4 -10.04 -6.07 -68.35
N ILE A 5 -9.41 -5.05 -68.95
CA ILE A 5 -8.62 -4.04 -68.21
C ILE A 5 -9.51 -3.16 -67.30
N LYS A 6 -10.74 -2.82 -67.73
CA LYS A 6 -11.70 -2.07 -66.89
C LYS A 6 -12.17 -2.87 -65.67
N LEU A 7 -12.34 -4.19 -65.81
CA LEU A 7 -12.73 -5.07 -64.70
C LEU A 7 -11.60 -5.22 -63.67
N VAL A 8 -10.36 -5.35 -64.13
CA VAL A 8 -9.18 -5.44 -63.27
C VAL A 8 -8.95 -4.14 -62.49
N ASN A 9 -9.08 -2.96 -63.11
CA ASN A 9 -8.99 -1.69 -62.39
C ASN A 9 -10.08 -1.51 -61.31
N GLY A 10 -11.31 -1.99 -61.56
CA GLY A 10 -12.38 -1.98 -60.55
C GLY A 10 -12.07 -2.90 -59.37
N MET A 11 -11.52 -4.09 -59.64
CA MET A 11 -11.12 -5.05 -58.60
C MET A 11 -9.98 -4.51 -57.73
N VAL A 12 -8.98 -3.85 -58.33
CA VAL A 12 -7.90 -3.17 -57.60
C VAL A 12 -8.45 -2.07 -56.70
N GLY A 13 -9.45 -1.29 -57.15
CA GLY A 13 -10.10 -0.27 -56.34
C GLY A 13 -10.78 -0.83 -55.07
N VAL A 14 -11.47 -1.96 -55.18
CA VAL A 14 -12.11 -2.63 -54.04
C VAL A 14 -11.07 -3.17 -53.06
N ILE A 15 -9.95 -3.73 -53.57
CA ILE A 15 -8.86 -4.24 -52.73
C ILE A 15 -8.19 -3.11 -51.96
N VAL A 16 -7.89 -1.97 -52.61
CA VAL A 16 -7.29 -0.81 -51.95
C VAL A 16 -8.21 -0.25 -50.86
N LEU A 17 -9.52 -0.17 -51.14
CA LEU A 17 -10.51 0.26 -50.14
C LEU A 17 -10.53 -0.70 -48.94
N PHE A 18 -10.54 -2.01 -49.21
CA PHE A 18 -10.57 -3.05 -48.18
C PHE A 18 -9.31 -3.02 -47.30
N VAL A 19 -8.12 -2.90 -47.90
CA VAL A 19 -6.86 -2.76 -47.15
C VAL A 19 -6.84 -1.48 -46.31
N THR A 20 -7.36 -0.38 -46.83
CA THR A 20 -7.44 0.90 -46.08
C THR A 20 -8.36 0.78 -44.87
N LEU A 21 -9.53 0.16 -45.03
CA LEU A 21 -10.46 -0.13 -43.93
C LEU A 21 -9.85 -1.08 -42.89
N GLN A 22 -9.13 -2.11 -43.33
CA GLN A 22 -8.42 -3.02 -42.42
C GLN A 22 -7.30 -2.32 -41.64
N LEU A 23 -6.53 -1.44 -42.28
CA LEU A 23 -5.50 -0.64 -41.62
C LEU A 23 -6.09 0.35 -40.62
N PHE A 24 -7.22 0.97 -40.92
CA PHE A 24 -7.91 1.87 -39.99
C PHE A 24 -8.35 1.11 -38.73
N THR A 25 -8.99 -0.05 -38.90
CA THR A 25 -9.39 -0.94 -37.79
C THR A 25 -8.19 -1.46 -37.01
N GLY A 26 -7.12 -1.90 -37.69
CA GLY A 26 -5.90 -2.38 -37.06
C GLY A 26 -5.16 -1.28 -36.28
N SER A 27 -5.12 -0.06 -36.82
CA SER A 27 -4.50 1.09 -36.15
C SER A 27 -5.28 1.52 -34.91
N MET A 28 -6.61 1.45 -34.95
CA MET A 28 -7.47 1.70 -33.79
C MET A 28 -7.30 0.61 -32.73
N PHE A 29 -7.26 -0.66 -33.14
CA PHE A 29 -7.01 -1.80 -32.25
C PHE A 29 -5.65 -1.71 -31.54
N LEU A 30 -4.59 -1.30 -32.23
CA LEU A 30 -3.27 -1.08 -31.63
C LEU A 30 -3.27 0.05 -30.60
N ARG A 31 -3.99 1.15 -30.86
CA ARG A 31 -4.14 2.27 -29.91
C ARG A 31 -4.92 1.86 -28.66
N THR A 32 -6.03 1.15 -28.83
CA THR A 32 -6.80 0.62 -27.70
C THR A 32 -6.00 -0.40 -26.88
N ALA A 33 -5.28 -1.31 -27.54
CA ALA A 33 -4.43 -2.28 -26.86
C ALA A 33 -3.21 -1.66 -26.15
N GLN A 34 -2.70 -0.52 -26.63
CA GLN A 34 -1.66 0.26 -25.95
C GLN A 34 -2.23 0.98 -24.72
N ASN A 35 -3.38 1.65 -24.86
CA ASN A 35 -4.06 2.28 -23.73
C ASN A 35 -4.40 1.25 -22.64
N ASP A 36 -4.97 0.10 -22.99
CA ASP A 36 -5.29 -0.96 -22.02
C ASP A 36 -4.05 -1.49 -21.27
N LYS A 37 -2.88 -1.55 -21.92
CA LYS A 37 -1.61 -1.96 -21.30
C LYS A 37 -1.08 -0.91 -20.32
N ASP A 38 -1.15 0.37 -20.69
CA ASP A 38 -0.70 1.46 -19.82
C ASP A 38 -1.64 1.61 -18.61
N ASN A 39 -2.95 1.42 -18.80
CA ASN A 39 -3.94 1.35 -17.72
C ASN A 39 -3.61 0.21 -16.75
N PHE A 40 -3.24 -0.97 -17.26
CA PHE A 40 -2.92 -2.14 -16.46
C PHE A 40 -1.63 -1.95 -15.68
N ALA A 41 -0.56 -1.46 -16.32
CA ALA A 41 0.73 -1.21 -15.67
C ALA A 41 0.62 -0.14 -14.56
N PHE A 42 -0.15 0.93 -14.79
CA PHE A 42 -0.38 1.97 -13.79
C PHE A 42 -1.17 1.46 -12.57
N ASN A 43 -2.27 0.73 -12.80
CA ASN A 43 -3.06 0.16 -11.72
C ASN A 43 -2.32 -0.95 -10.96
N GLN A 44 -1.50 -1.73 -11.66
CA GLN A 44 -0.64 -2.73 -11.05
C GLN A 44 0.38 -2.07 -10.12
N HIS A 45 1.00 -0.97 -10.54
CA HIS A 45 1.96 -0.22 -9.72
C HIS A 45 1.35 0.32 -8.40
N ILE A 46 0.12 0.85 -8.44
CA ILE A 46 -0.57 1.30 -7.21
C ILE A 46 -0.83 0.13 -6.26
N ARG A 47 -1.29 -1.01 -6.79
CA ARG A 47 -1.54 -2.23 -5.98
C ARG A 47 -0.25 -2.79 -5.38
N GLU A 48 0.83 -2.78 -6.14
CA GLU A 48 2.15 -3.20 -5.67
C GLU A 48 2.63 -2.36 -4.49
N GLN A 49 2.32 -1.06 -4.46
CA GLN A 49 2.60 -0.19 -3.31
C GLN A 49 1.65 -0.43 -2.13
N GLN A 50 0.36 -0.71 -2.38
CA GLN A 50 -0.64 -0.96 -1.33
C GLN A 50 -0.34 -2.21 -0.51
N GLN A 51 0.01 -3.33 -1.16
CA GLN A 51 0.25 -4.58 -0.45
C GLN A 51 1.28 -4.49 0.70
N PRO A 52 2.51 -3.97 0.51
CA PRO A 52 3.48 -3.85 1.60
C PRO A 52 3.10 -2.78 2.61
N MET A 53 2.40 -1.71 2.23
CA MET A 53 1.91 -0.72 3.18
C MET A 53 0.82 -1.31 4.09
N ASP A 54 -0.09 -2.11 3.54
CA ASP A 54 -1.12 -2.83 4.31
C ASP A 54 -0.48 -3.87 5.25
N GLY A 55 0.55 -4.57 4.78
CA GLY A 55 1.33 -5.49 5.61
C GLY A 55 2.06 -4.79 6.77
N ALA A 56 2.55 -3.58 6.55
CA ALA A 56 3.13 -2.74 7.61
C ALA A 56 2.06 -2.35 8.64
N TRP A 57 0.90 -1.85 8.18
CA TRP A 57 -0.21 -1.48 9.04
C TRP A 57 -0.70 -2.65 9.90
N ASP A 58 -0.93 -3.82 9.30
CA ASP A 58 -1.36 -5.04 9.99
C ASP A 58 -0.33 -5.50 11.04
N SER A 59 0.95 -5.50 10.67
CA SER A 59 2.04 -5.83 11.61
C SER A 59 2.11 -4.84 12.79
N LEU A 60 1.87 -3.55 12.57
CA LEU A 60 1.82 -2.56 13.66
C LEU A 60 0.60 -2.76 14.58
N ASP A 61 -0.54 -3.19 14.04
CA ASP A 61 -1.74 -3.52 14.85
C ASP A 61 -1.49 -4.80 15.67
N GLN A 62 -0.88 -5.83 15.08
CA GLN A 62 -0.45 -7.03 15.82
C GLN A 62 0.57 -6.71 16.92
N ALA A 63 1.51 -5.79 16.68
CA ALA A 63 2.44 -5.34 17.70
C ALA A 63 1.72 -4.66 18.88
N ARG A 64 0.73 -3.80 18.59
CA ARG A 64 -0.11 -3.16 19.61
C ARG A 64 -0.91 -4.17 20.40
N ASP A 65 -1.52 -5.16 19.74
CA ASP A 65 -2.32 -6.19 20.43
C ASP A 65 -1.46 -7.08 21.33
N ALA A 66 -0.28 -7.47 20.87
CA ALA A 66 0.69 -8.19 21.69
C ALA A 66 1.14 -7.35 22.89
N LEU A 67 1.40 -6.06 22.70
CA LEU A 67 1.73 -5.14 23.79
C LEU A 67 0.58 -4.97 24.79
N ASN A 68 -0.66 -4.81 24.32
CA ASN A 68 -1.84 -4.72 25.19
C ASN A 68 -2.01 -5.98 26.04
N GLN A 69 -1.81 -7.17 25.45
CA GLN A 69 -1.80 -8.44 26.18
C GLN A 69 -0.67 -8.50 27.21
N ALA A 70 0.53 -8.03 26.85
CA ALA A 70 1.66 -7.97 27.78
C ALA A 70 1.35 -7.10 28.99
N VAL A 71 0.73 -5.94 28.80
CA VAL A 71 0.33 -5.06 29.89
C VAL A 71 -0.68 -5.71 30.81
N ILE A 72 -1.71 -6.37 30.27
CA ILE A 72 -2.71 -7.07 31.09
C ILE A 72 -2.03 -8.14 31.95
N LEU A 73 -1.13 -8.94 31.38
CA LEU A 73 -0.39 -9.98 32.11
C LEU A 73 0.53 -9.39 33.17
N PHE A 74 1.23 -8.29 32.86
CA PHE A 74 2.05 -7.56 33.82
C PHE A 74 1.22 -7.06 35.02
N LEU A 75 0.05 -6.48 34.76
CA LEU A 75 -0.85 -6.00 35.82
C LEU A 75 -1.36 -7.15 36.70
N ILE A 76 -1.68 -8.32 36.12
CA ILE A 76 -2.08 -9.51 36.88
C ILE A 76 -0.94 -10.01 37.78
N GLU A 77 0.29 -10.06 37.25
CA GLU A 77 1.47 -10.51 38.00
C GLU A 77 1.80 -9.57 39.17
N THR A 78 1.76 -8.26 38.95
CA THR A 78 2.01 -7.25 40.00
C THR A 78 0.95 -7.24 41.11
N GLN A 79 -0.25 -7.77 40.86
CA GLN A 79 -1.32 -7.92 41.86
C GLN A 79 -1.19 -9.20 42.71
N GLY A 80 -0.09 -9.96 42.59
CA GLY A 80 0.24 -11.04 43.52
C GLY A 80 -0.49 -12.35 43.29
N GLN A 81 -0.97 -12.63 42.07
CA GLN A 81 -1.49 -13.95 41.67
C GLN A 81 -0.32 -14.89 41.30
N PRO A 82 0.18 -15.76 42.21
CA PRO A 82 1.51 -16.38 42.11
C PRO A 82 1.61 -17.58 41.15
N HIS A 83 0.49 -17.97 40.51
CA HIS A 83 0.37 -19.26 39.83
C HIS A 83 0.49 -19.21 38.31
N THR A 84 0.83 -18.06 37.73
CA THR A 84 1.21 -17.98 36.31
C THR A 84 2.67 -17.57 36.25
N LYS A 85 3.53 -18.44 35.71
CA LYS A 85 4.79 -17.98 35.10
C LYS A 85 4.37 -16.94 34.06
N SER A 86 4.49 -15.66 34.40
CA SER A 86 3.90 -14.59 33.62
C SER A 86 4.56 -14.51 32.25
N ASP A 87 3.75 -14.71 31.22
CA ASP A 87 4.19 -14.76 29.83
C ASP A 87 4.30 -13.36 29.20
N TYR A 88 4.19 -12.29 30.01
CA TYR A 88 4.21 -10.91 29.49
C TYR A 88 5.50 -10.62 28.71
N LYS A 89 6.64 -11.17 29.15
CA LYS A 89 7.93 -11.05 28.44
C LYS A 89 7.93 -11.72 27.07
N ASN A 90 7.23 -12.85 26.91
CA ASN A 90 7.07 -13.47 25.61
C ASN A 90 6.13 -12.66 24.72
N LYS A 91 5.09 -12.04 25.29
CA LYS A 91 4.24 -11.08 24.56
C LYS A 91 4.99 -9.82 24.14
N LEU A 92 5.91 -9.32 24.96
CA LEU A 92 6.81 -8.22 24.58
C LEU A 92 7.76 -8.61 23.45
N THR A 93 8.33 -9.81 23.51
CA THR A 93 9.14 -10.37 22.41
C THR A 93 8.31 -10.49 21.13
N LEU A 94 7.07 -10.98 21.23
CA LEU A 94 6.16 -11.07 20.08
C LEU A 94 5.85 -9.68 19.50
N ALA A 95 5.57 -8.69 20.34
CA ALA A 95 5.34 -7.31 19.92
C ALA A 95 6.55 -6.75 19.15
N LYS A 96 7.78 -6.99 19.64
CA LYS A 96 9.02 -6.61 18.93
C LYS A 96 9.15 -7.28 17.58
N ASN A 97 8.84 -8.57 17.47
CA ASN A 97 8.88 -9.29 16.20
C ASN A 97 7.92 -8.69 15.18
N HIS A 98 6.70 -8.33 15.60
CA HIS A 98 5.76 -7.62 14.73
C HIS A 98 6.27 -6.24 14.31
N LEU A 99 6.97 -5.49 15.19
CA LEU A 99 7.62 -4.23 14.79
C LEU A 99 8.75 -4.42 13.76
N ILE A 100 9.45 -5.56 13.79
CA ILE A 100 10.46 -5.92 12.78
C ILE A 100 9.78 -6.22 11.44
N ASN A 101 8.68 -6.99 11.46
CA ASN A 101 7.91 -7.31 10.26
C ASN A 101 7.29 -6.04 9.62
N ALA A 102 6.80 -5.13 10.47
CA ALA A 102 6.30 -3.83 10.03
C ALA A 102 7.41 -3.03 9.32
N GLU A 103 8.61 -2.99 9.88
CA GLU A 103 9.76 -2.31 9.25
C GLU A 103 10.12 -2.92 7.91
N ALA A 104 10.20 -4.24 7.82
CA ALA A 104 10.50 -4.93 6.57
C ALA A 104 9.46 -4.58 5.48
N SER A 105 8.19 -4.51 5.88
CA SER A 105 7.08 -4.14 4.98
C SER A 105 7.16 -2.66 4.56
N LEU A 106 7.50 -1.75 5.48
CA LEU A 106 7.74 -0.33 5.16
C LEU A 106 8.94 -0.12 4.24
N VAL A 107 10.02 -0.89 4.41
CA VAL A 107 11.19 -0.86 3.53
C VAL A 107 10.80 -1.33 2.12
N ALA A 108 10.01 -2.42 2.02
CA ALA A 108 9.50 -2.89 0.74
C ALA A 108 8.60 -1.84 0.06
N PHE A 109 7.68 -1.24 0.81
CA PHE A 109 6.85 -0.13 0.34
C PHE A 109 7.71 1.05 -0.18
N HIS A 110 8.68 1.52 0.59
CA HIS A 110 9.57 2.61 0.21
C HIS A 110 10.40 2.29 -1.04
N GLY A 111 10.79 1.03 -1.23
CA GLY A 111 11.52 0.56 -2.41
C GLY A 111 10.70 0.63 -3.70
N LEU A 112 9.37 0.61 -3.61
CA LEU A 112 8.46 0.71 -4.75
C LEU A 112 8.09 2.16 -5.13
N LEU A 113 8.49 3.13 -4.31
CA LEU A 113 8.25 4.55 -4.58
C LEU A 113 9.31 5.11 -5.54
N SER A 114 8.87 5.83 -6.56
CA SER A 114 9.76 6.67 -7.37
C SER A 114 10.32 7.84 -6.56
N ASP A 115 11.45 8.41 -6.99
CA ASP A 115 12.06 9.56 -6.29
C ASP A 115 11.15 10.79 -6.22
N LYS A 116 10.26 10.94 -7.21
CA LYS A 116 9.22 11.96 -7.19
C LYS A 116 8.18 11.68 -6.10
N GLN A 117 7.68 10.44 -6.00
CA GLN A 117 6.69 10.06 -4.99
C GLN A 117 7.23 10.22 -3.56
N LYS A 118 8.52 9.92 -3.32
CA LYS A 118 9.15 10.03 -2.00
C LYS A 118 9.05 11.42 -1.37
N VAL A 119 8.96 12.47 -2.19
CA VAL A 119 8.85 13.86 -1.72
C VAL A 119 7.42 14.40 -1.76
N GLU A 120 6.44 13.59 -2.16
CA GLU A 120 5.04 14.00 -2.17
C GLU A 120 4.50 14.05 -0.74
N LYS A 121 3.73 15.11 -0.45
CA LYS A 121 3.19 15.38 0.89
C LYS A 121 2.46 14.18 1.53
N PRO A 122 1.60 13.41 0.83
CA PRO A 122 0.93 12.26 1.44
C PRO A 122 1.90 11.15 1.84
N ILE A 123 2.96 10.91 1.06
CA ILE A 123 3.99 9.91 1.35
C ILE A 123 4.84 10.33 2.54
N VAL A 124 5.28 11.59 2.58
CA VAL A 124 6.07 12.10 3.70
C VAL A 124 5.28 12.02 5.01
N ALA A 125 4.02 12.45 5.01
CA ALA A 125 3.14 12.37 6.18
C ALA A 125 2.89 10.91 6.61
N LEU A 126 2.77 9.99 5.66
CA LEU A 126 2.62 8.56 5.93
C LEU A 126 3.88 7.97 6.57
N GLN A 127 5.07 8.33 6.07
CA GLN A 127 6.33 7.89 6.64
C GLN A 127 6.55 8.42 8.07
N GLU A 128 6.33 9.72 8.28
CA GLU A 128 6.51 10.37 9.59
C GLU A 128 5.56 9.78 10.65
N SER A 129 4.29 9.58 10.29
CA SER A 129 3.31 9.01 11.23
C SER A 129 3.57 7.52 11.52
N ASN A 130 4.07 6.74 10.55
CA ASN A 130 4.50 5.36 10.80
C ASN A 130 5.67 5.33 11.78
N GLN A 131 6.68 6.18 11.57
CA GLN A 131 7.82 6.31 12.47
C GLN A 131 7.37 6.72 13.88
N GLY A 132 6.48 7.71 13.99
CA GLY A 132 5.92 8.15 15.26
C GLY A 132 5.18 7.04 16.01
N TYR A 133 4.30 6.32 15.33
CA TYR A 133 3.54 5.23 15.93
C TYR A 133 4.43 4.04 16.34
N LYS A 134 5.37 3.63 15.49
CA LYS A 134 6.35 2.60 15.80
C LYS A 134 7.22 3.00 17.00
N ALA A 135 7.70 4.25 17.04
CA ALA A 135 8.51 4.75 18.14
C ALA A 135 7.73 4.77 19.46
N ALA A 136 6.44 5.14 19.41
CA ALA A 136 5.56 5.08 20.57
C ALA A 136 5.40 3.63 21.09
N LEU A 137 5.11 2.67 20.21
CA LEU A 137 5.02 1.26 20.58
C LEU A 137 6.33 0.74 21.20
N LEU A 138 7.47 1.01 20.56
CA LEU A 138 8.79 0.59 21.04
C LEU A 138 9.14 1.21 22.40
N GLY A 139 8.80 2.49 22.59
CA GLY A 139 9.01 3.19 23.86
C GLY A 139 8.23 2.54 25.00
N GLN A 140 6.98 2.13 24.76
CA GLN A 140 6.15 1.47 25.78
C GLN A 140 6.60 0.02 26.04
N ILE A 141 7.00 -0.72 25.00
CA ILE A 141 7.64 -2.02 25.14
C ILE A 141 8.86 -1.92 26.07
N THR A 142 9.75 -0.96 25.80
CA THR A 142 10.98 -0.76 26.59
C THR A 142 10.68 -0.42 28.05
N LYS A 143 9.69 0.44 28.30
CA LYS A 143 9.26 0.76 29.68
C LYS A 143 8.77 -0.49 30.40
N LEU A 144 7.89 -1.29 29.77
CA LEU A 144 7.34 -2.50 30.38
C LEU A 144 8.42 -3.56 30.65
N GLU A 145 9.44 -3.67 29.79
CA GLU A 145 10.60 -4.55 30.02
C GLU A 145 11.40 -4.19 31.27
N THR A 146 11.49 -2.89 31.58
CA THR A 146 12.12 -2.40 32.81
C THR A 146 11.20 -2.45 34.04
N GLY A 147 10.00 -3.03 33.90
CA GLY A 147 8.99 -3.10 34.96
C GLY A 147 8.26 -1.77 35.21
N SER A 148 8.41 -0.80 34.31
CA SER A 148 7.75 0.51 34.40
C SER A 148 6.46 0.51 33.59
N PHE A 149 5.36 0.95 34.23
CA PHE A 149 4.05 1.06 33.60
C PHE A 149 3.45 2.45 33.81
N ASN A 150 2.90 3.05 32.76
CA ASN A 150 2.08 4.26 32.85
C ASN A 150 0.68 3.95 32.30
N PRO A 151 -0.41 4.13 33.09
CA PRO A 151 -1.79 3.94 32.63
C PRO A 151 -2.16 4.72 31.35
N ASP A 152 -1.56 5.89 31.13
CA ASP A 152 -1.86 6.75 29.98
C ASP A 152 -1.38 6.16 28.65
N PHE A 153 -0.53 5.13 28.67
CA PHE A 153 0.06 4.56 27.46
C PHE A 153 -0.98 4.07 26.44
N ILE A 154 -2.14 3.55 26.89
CA ILE A 154 -3.21 3.08 25.99
C ILE A 154 -3.75 4.25 25.18
N SER A 155 -3.96 5.39 25.84
CA SER A 155 -4.45 6.61 25.22
C SER A 155 -3.41 7.17 24.25
N ASP A 156 -2.13 7.23 24.67
CA ASP A 156 -1.03 7.71 23.83
C ASP A 156 -0.87 6.88 22.55
N ILE A 157 -0.84 5.56 22.67
CA ILE A 157 -0.75 4.64 21.52
C ILE A 157 -1.95 4.81 20.61
N LYS A 158 -3.17 4.94 21.16
CA LYS A 158 -4.38 5.15 20.38
C LYS A 158 -4.29 6.45 19.57
N SER A 159 -3.85 7.55 20.19
CA SER A 159 -3.68 8.83 19.51
C SER A 159 -2.67 8.74 18.35
N GLN A 160 -1.53 8.09 18.56
CA GLN A 160 -0.54 7.88 17.50
C GLN A 160 -1.07 7.01 16.35
N ARG A 161 -1.86 5.98 16.67
CA ARG A 161 -2.55 5.15 15.65
C ARG A 161 -3.53 5.97 14.82
N GLU A 162 -4.26 6.91 15.43
CA GLU A 162 -5.20 7.80 14.72
C GLU A 162 -4.47 8.75 13.77
N VAL A 163 -3.29 9.26 14.16
CA VAL A 163 -2.43 10.07 13.28
C VAL A 163 -1.99 9.25 12.06
N LEU A 164 -1.52 8.02 12.29
CA LEU A 164 -1.16 7.12 11.19
C LEU A 164 -2.36 6.81 10.29
N LEU A 165 -3.51 6.47 10.86
CA LEU A 165 -4.74 6.18 10.11
C LEU A 165 -5.10 7.34 9.18
N LYS A 166 -5.06 8.57 9.69
CA LYS A 166 -5.38 9.77 8.91
C LYS A 166 -4.43 9.94 7.72
N SER A 167 -3.13 9.71 7.92
CA SER A 167 -2.14 9.82 6.84
C SER A 167 -2.29 8.69 5.81
N TYR A 168 -2.61 7.48 6.25
CA TYR A 168 -2.82 6.32 5.40
C TYR A 168 -4.03 6.52 4.48
N VAL A 169 -5.16 6.99 5.04
CA VAL A 169 -6.35 7.35 4.25
C VAL A 169 -6.03 8.48 3.26
N ALA A 170 -5.32 9.52 3.69
CA ALA A 170 -4.94 10.62 2.80
C ALA A 170 -4.05 10.18 1.63
N TRP A 171 -3.16 9.22 1.86
CA TRP A 171 -2.35 8.61 0.81
C TRP A 171 -3.18 7.74 -0.15
N GLN A 172 -4.10 6.92 0.38
CA GLN A 172 -5.03 6.15 -0.46
C GLN A 172 -5.90 7.05 -1.35
N ASP A 173 -6.42 8.14 -0.78
CA ASP A 173 -7.20 9.13 -1.52
C ASP A 173 -6.39 9.79 -2.64
N ALA A 174 -5.12 10.13 -2.38
CA ALA A 174 -4.22 10.67 -3.39
C ALA A 174 -4.01 9.67 -4.55
N ASN A 175 -3.81 8.38 -4.24
CA ASN A 175 -3.67 7.34 -5.26
C ASN A 175 -4.96 7.15 -6.08
N ASN A 176 -6.12 7.18 -5.42
CA ASN A 176 -7.42 7.05 -6.08
C ASN A 176 -7.70 8.26 -7.00
N GLN A 177 -7.30 9.47 -6.61
CA GLN A 177 -7.39 10.66 -7.46
C GLN A 177 -6.45 10.60 -8.68
N LEU A 178 -5.26 10.03 -8.51
CA LEU A 178 -4.33 9.81 -9.62
C LEU A 178 -4.93 8.84 -10.64
N ASP A 179 -5.53 7.73 -10.20
CA ASP A 179 -6.22 6.77 -11.07
C ASP A 179 -7.42 7.40 -11.81
N SER A 180 -8.28 8.16 -11.13
CA SER A 180 -9.42 8.81 -11.78
C SER A 180 -9.00 9.87 -12.81
N THR A 181 -7.99 10.69 -12.48
CA THR A 181 -7.44 11.70 -13.40
C THR A 181 -6.76 11.06 -14.60
N TRP A 182 -6.05 9.96 -14.40
CA TRP A 182 -5.36 9.25 -15.46
C TRP A 182 -6.35 8.60 -16.44
N ARG A 183 -7.45 8.01 -15.95
CA ARG A 183 -8.56 7.52 -16.78
C ARG A 183 -9.26 8.61 -17.59
N ALA A 184 -9.46 9.80 -17.00
CA ALA A 184 -10.10 10.92 -17.69
C ALA A 184 -9.27 11.48 -18.86
N ARG A 185 -7.94 11.30 -18.87
CA ARG A 185 -7.07 11.68 -20.00
C ARG A 185 -7.08 10.69 -21.16
N GLN A 186 -7.60 9.49 -20.92
CA GLN A 186 -7.66 8.40 -21.92
C GLN A 186 -9.01 8.35 -22.66
N GLN A 187 -9.99 9.17 -22.24
CA GLN A 187 -11.30 9.34 -22.89
C GLN A 187 -11.30 10.58 -23.80
#